data_AF-A0A7I0JQF5-F1
#
_entry.id   AF-A0A7I0JQF5-F1
#
_cell.length_a   1.000
_cell.length_b   1.000
_cell.length_c   1.000
_cell.angle_alpha   90.00
_cell.angle_beta   90.00
_cell.angle_gamma   90.00
#
_symmetry.space_group_name_H-M   'P 1'
#
loop_
_entity.id
_entity.type
_entity.pdbx_description
1 polymer ?
#
loop_
_entity_poly.entity_id
_entity_poly.type
_entity_poly.pdbx_seq_one_letter_code
_entity_poly.pdbx_strand_id
1 'polypeptide(L)'
;GIGLVTLSMVLMLRVTPEADPLAREDLAFALSIILLGLLVMVTRRNAVSQVVGFMSLENGLVLAATGAKGMPLVVEISVAFSILIAFIVIGVFLFRIRERFDSVDIGALDDYRGERR
;
A
#
# COMPACT_ATOMS: atom_id res chain seq x y z
N GLY A 1 0.55 4.45 13.62
CA GLY A 1 1.91 3.91 13.72
C GLY A 1 1.95 2.80 14.73
N ILE A 2 2.44 3.10 15.94
CA ILE A 2 2.63 2.14 17.04
C ILE A 2 1.36 1.34 17.35
N GLY A 3 0.19 1.98 17.43
CA GLY A 3 -1.08 1.28 17.69
C GLY A 3 -1.46 0.19 16.67
N LEU A 4 -1.10 0.34 15.39
CA LEU A 4 -1.35 -0.71 14.39
C LEU A 4 -0.39 -1.89 14.55
N VAL A 5 0.86 -1.62 14.93
CA VAL A 5 1.86 -2.66 15.22
C VAL A 5 1.41 -3.48 16.43
N THR A 6 0.99 -2.82 17.50
CA THR A 6 0.47 -3.49 18.70
C THR A 6 -0.78 -4.31 18.40
N LEU A 7 -1.71 -3.77 17.60
CA LEU A 7 -2.91 -4.49 17.16
C LEU A 7 -2.57 -5.73 16.34
N SER A 8 -1.66 -5.61 15.38
CA SER A 8 -1.17 -6.72 14.53
C SER A 8 -0.62 -7.86 15.38
N MET A 9 0.21 -7.54 16.37
CA MET A 9 0.82 -8.51 17.26
C MET A 9 -0.21 -9.23 18.14
N VAL A 10 -1.19 -8.50 18.69
CA VAL A 10 -2.28 -9.08 19.49
C VAL A 10 -3.17 -10.00 18.65
N LEU A 11 -3.45 -9.63 17.40
CA LEU A 11 -4.25 -10.46 16.49
C LEU A 11 -3.53 -11.78 16.16
N MET A 12 -2.24 -11.75 15.84
CA MET A 12 -1.46 -12.98 15.57
C MET A 12 -1.34 -13.89 16.79
N LEU A 13 -1.23 -13.32 18.00
CA LEU A 13 -1.26 -14.10 19.24
C LEU A 13 -2.59 -14.82 19.47
N ARG A 14 -3.71 -14.32 18.92
CA ARG A 14 -5.03 -14.96 19.06
C ARG A 14 -5.42 -15.87 17.91
N VAL A 15 -5.03 -15.55 16.69
CA VAL A 15 -5.40 -16.34 15.50
C VAL A 15 -4.56 -17.60 15.38
N THR A 16 -3.32 -17.59 15.86
CA THR A 16 -2.37 -18.69 15.63
C THR A 16 -1.78 -19.25 16.93
N PRO A 17 -2.60 -19.75 17.88
CA PRO A 17 -2.10 -20.26 19.16
C PRO A 17 -1.15 -21.46 19.02
N GLU A 18 -1.37 -22.30 18.00
CA GLU A 18 -0.64 -23.55 17.72
C GLU A 18 0.58 -23.38 16.78
N ALA A 19 0.81 -22.19 16.22
CA ALA A 19 1.94 -21.97 15.32
C ALA A 19 3.26 -21.71 16.05
N ASP A 20 4.33 -22.19 15.43
CA ASP A 20 5.72 -22.02 15.87
C ASP A 20 6.00 -20.52 16.14
N PRO A 21 6.61 -20.15 17.29
CA PRO A 21 6.77 -18.75 17.70
C PRO A 21 7.46 -17.89 16.64
N LEU A 22 8.43 -18.46 15.93
CA LEU A 22 9.19 -17.77 14.88
C LEU A 22 8.31 -17.39 13.68
N ALA A 23 7.46 -18.31 13.22
CA ALA A 23 6.51 -18.03 12.13
C ALA A 23 5.47 -16.98 12.54
N ARG A 24 5.07 -16.97 13.81
CA ARG A 24 4.10 -16.00 14.35
C ARG A 24 4.67 -14.58 14.38
N GLU A 25 5.93 -14.42 14.76
CA GLU A 25 6.61 -13.12 14.78
C GLU A 25 6.77 -12.57 13.37
N ASP A 26 7.27 -13.37 12.42
CA ASP A 26 7.42 -12.97 11.02
C ASP A 26 6.09 -12.52 10.40
N LEU A 27 5.00 -13.22 10.71
CA LEU A 27 3.66 -12.86 10.27
C LEU A 27 3.12 -11.58 10.92
N ALA A 28 3.41 -11.35 12.20
CA ALA A 28 3.03 -10.12 12.90
C ALA A 28 3.79 -8.90 12.35
N PHE A 29 5.06 -9.07 12.01
CA PHE A 29 5.86 -8.04 11.34
C PHE A 29 5.34 -7.75 9.93
N ALA A 30 5.08 -8.78 9.15
CA ALA A 30 4.48 -8.67 7.82
C ALA A 30 3.16 -7.88 7.85
N LEU A 31 2.25 -8.26 8.74
CA LEU A 31 0.95 -7.60 8.89
C LEU A 31 1.10 -6.14 9.38
N SER A 32 2.08 -5.85 10.22
CA SER A 32 2.37 -4.47 10.66
C SER A 32 2.83 -3.58 9.51
N ILE A 33 3.72 -4.09 8.65
CA ILE A 33 4.24 -3.39 7.47
C ILE A 33 3.11 -3.12 6.48
N ILE A 34 2.24 -4.11 6.25
CA ILE A 34 1.05 -4.00 5.39
C ILE A 34 0.13 -2.87 5.90
N LEU A 35 -0.21 -2.89 7.18
CA LEU A 35 -1.09 -1.90 7.81
C LEU A 35 -0.50 -0.48 7.79
N LEU A 36 0.82 -0.35 7.94
CA LEU A 36 1.51 0.93 7.82
C LEU A 36 1.50 1.45 6.38
N GLY A 37 1.78 0.59 5.39
CA GLY A 37 1.69 0.94 3.97
C GLY A 37 0.29 1.43 3.60
N LEU A 38 -0.74 0.74 4.08
CA LEU A 38 -2.15 1.13 3.89
C LEU A 38 -2.47 2.46 4.56
N LEU A 39 -2.01 2.70 5.79
CA LEU A 39 -2.18 3.97 6.49
C LEU A 39 -1.56 5.13 5.69
N VAL A 40 -0.38 4.94 5.11
CA VAL A 40 0.28 5.96 4.27
C VAL A 40 -0.54 6.26 3.01
N MET A 41 -1.07 5.23 2.35
CA MET A 41 -1.93 5.40 1.17
C MET A 41 -3.24 6.15 1.48
N VAL A 42 -3.87 5.83 2.62
CA VAL A 42 -5.15 6.46 3.02
C VAL A 42 -4.94 7.91 3.45
N THR A 43 -3.88 8.18 4.22
CA THR A 43 -3.65 9.52 4.78
C THR A 43 -3.06 10.51 3.78
N ARG A 44 -2.33 10.05 2.75
CA ARG A 44 -1.68 10.93 1.79
C ARG A 44 -2.08 10.60 0.36
N ARG A 45 -2.81 11.53 -0.26
CA ARG A 45 -3.15 11.51 -1.68
C ARG A 45 -1.99 11.96 -2.58
N ASN A 46 -0.72 11.86 -2.16
CA ASN A 46 0.45 12.24 -2.96
C ASN A 46 1.05 11.05 -3.72
N ALA A 47 1.50 11.25 -4.96
CA ALA A 47 1.87 10.15 -5.87
C ALA A 47 3.06 9.39 -5.31
N VAL A 48 4.03 10.14 -4.76
CA VAL A 48 5.16 9.60 -4.03
C VAL A 48 4.71 8.78 -2.80
N SER A 49 3.72 9.27 -2.04
CA SER A 49 3.19 8.52 -0.89
C SER A 49 2.44 7.25 -1.29
N GLN A 50 1.74 7.25 -2.43
CA GLN A 50 1.12 6.05 -3.00
C GLN A 50 2.17 5.01 -3.38
N VAL A 51 3.26 5.42 -4.04
CA VAL A 51 4.38 4.52 -4.38
C VAL A 51 5.04 3.97 -3.12
N VAL A 52 5.35 4.80 -2.13
CA VAL A 52 5.97 4.37 -0.86
C VAL A 52 5.06 3.41 -0.10
N GLY A 53 3.76 3.70 -0.04
CA GLY A 53 2.78 2.79 0.56
C GLY A 53 2.71 1.45 -0.18
N PHE A 54 2.80 1.46 -1.51
CA PHE A 54 2.73 0.25 -2.34
C PHE A 54 3.96 -0.63 -2.16
N MET A 55 5.15 -0.04 -2.23
CA MET A 55 6.41 -0.74 -1.95
C MET A 55 6.43 -1.33 -0.53
N SER A 56 5.86 -0.62 0.45
CA SER A 56 5.73 -1.14 1.81
C SER A 56 4.79 -2.35 1.87
N LEU A 57 3.64 -2.28 1.20
CA LEU A 57 2.70 -3.39 1.12
C LEU A 57 3.30 -4.63 0.47
N GLU A 58 3.99 -4.47 -0.67
CA GLU A 58 4.68 -5.56 -1.37
C GLU A 58 5.70 -6.25 -0.45
N ASN A 59 6.55 -5.46 0.22
CA ASN A 59 7.55 -5.99 1.15
C ASN A 59 6.91 -6.74 2.34
N GLY A 60 5.83 -6.22 2.90
CA GLY A 60 5.09 -6.90 3.97
C GLY A 60 4.50 -8.23 3.51
N LEU A 61 4.05 -8.31 2.26
CA LEU A 61 3.49 -9.53 1.69
C LEU A 61 4.54 -10.61 1.38
N VAL A 62 5.69 -10.19 0.87
CA VAL A 62 6.84 -11.08 0.65
C VAL A 62 7.29 -11.69 1.99
N LEU A 63 7.35 -10.87 3.05
CA LEU A 63 7.63 -11.33 4.41
C LEU A 63 6.58 -12.34 4.91
N ALA A 64 5.28 -12.07 4.69
CA ALA A 64 4.22 -13.01 5.05
C ALA A 64 4.38 -14.36 4.34
N ALA A 65 4.71 -14.35 3.05
CA ALA A 65 4.91 -15.57 2.27
C ALA A 65 6.11 -16.40 2.76
N THR A 66 7.19 -15.75 3.21
CA THR A 66 8.35 -16.43 3.78
C THR A 66 8.10 -16.98 5.18
N GLY A 67 7.34 -16.26 6.02
CA GLY A 67 6.98 -16.68 7.38
C GLY A 67 5.88 -17.75 7.43
N ALA A 68 5.02 -17.82 6.41
CA ALA A 68 3.92 -18.78 6.31
C ALA A 68 4.29 -20.13 5.68
N LYS A 69 5.57 -20.56 5.68
CA LYS A 69 5.98 -21.87 5.15
C LYS A 69 5.19 -23.01 5.82
N GLY A 70 4.10 -23.44 5.17
CA GLY A 70 3.15 -24.45 5.68
C GLY A 70 1.66 -24.06 5.58
N MET A 71 1.30 -22.80 5.29
CA MET A 71 -0.10 -22.32 5.22
C MET A 71 -0.44 -21.68 3.85
N PRO A 72 -0.67 -22.49 2.79
CA PRO A 72 -0.86 -22.00 1.42
C PRO A 72 -2.08 -21.07 1.25
N LEU A 73 -3.16 -21.26 2.00
CA LEU A 73 -4.38 -20.43 1.89
C LEU A 73 -4.14 -18.96 2.27
N VAL A 74 -3.26 -18.69 3.24
CA VAL A 74 -2.95 -17.31 3.66
C VAL A 74 -2.18 -16.59 2.56
N VAL A 75 -1.28 -17.30 1.88
CA VAL A 75 -0.50 -16.76 0.77
C VAL A 75 -1.40 -16.42 -0.42
N GLU A 76 -2.30 -17.32 -0.80
CA GLU A 76 -3.24 -17.08 -1.92
C GLU A 76 -4.14 -15.87 -1.68
N ILE A 77 -4.73 -15.74 -0.49
CA ILE A 77 -5.59 -14.59 -0.13
C ILE A 77 -4.76 -13.30 -0.11
N SER A 78 -3.53 -13.35 0.40
CA SER A 78 -2.63 -12.18 0.45
C SER A 78 -2.26 -11.71 -0.95
N VAL A 79 -1.96 -12.63 -1.87
CA VAL A 79 -1.62 -12.30 -3.26
C VAL A 79 -2.82 -11.70 -3.98
N ALA A 80 -4.02 -12.30 -3.83
CA ALA A 80 -5.24 -11.75 -4.41
C ALA A 80 -5.54 -10.34 -3.88
N PHE A 81 -5.37 -10.12 -2.58
CA PHE A 81 -5.52 -8.81 -1.96
C PHE A 81 -4.51 -7.79 -2.48
N SER A 82 -3.27 -8.21 -2.73
CA SER A 82 -2.23 -7.34 -3.31
C SER A 82 -2.56 -6.88 -4.71
N ILE A 83 -3.09 -7.78 -5.54
CA ILE A 83 -3.53 -7.46 -6.89
C ILE A 83 -4.66 -6.41 -6.84
N LEU A 84 -5.64 -6.58 -5.96
CA LEU A 84 -6.72 -5.61 -5.76
C LEU A 84 -6.19 -4.23 -5.38
N ILE A 85 -5.26 -4.16 -4.41
CA ILE A 85 -4.66 -2.88 -4.01
C ILE A 85 -3.84 -2.26 -5.15
N ALA A 86 -3.10 -3.07 -5.93
CA ALA A 86 -2.37 -2.59 -7.10
C ALA A 86 -3.30 -1.89 -8.10
N PHE A 87 -4.48 -2.47 -8.38
CA PHE A 87 -5.48 -1.83 -9.24
C PHE A 87 -5.99 -0.50 -8.66
N ILE A 88 -6.23 -0.41 -7.35
CA ILE A 88 -6.66 0.83 -6.69
C ILE A 88 -5.59 1.91 -6.80
N VAL A 89 -4.33 1.57 -6.54
CA VAL A 89 -3.19 2.50 -6.65
C VAL A 89 -3.04 2.99 -8.09
N ILE A 90 -3.10 2.10 -9.08
CA ILE A 90 -3.07 2.46 -10.50
C ILE A 90 -4.23 3.39 -10.85
N GLY A 91 -5.45 3.09 -10.39
CA GLY A 91 -6.62 3.94 -10.63
C GLY A 91 -6.46 5.35 -10.05
N VAL A 92 -5.99 5.46 -8.80
CA VAL A 92 -5.71 6.76 -8.16
C VAL A 92 -4.58 7.50 -8.89
N PHE A 93 -3.53 6.79 -9.32
CA PHE A 93 -2.41 7.38 -10.04
C PHE A 93 -2.85 7.93 -11.41
N LEU A 94 -3.65 7.17 -12.16
CA LEU A 94 -4.23 7.60 -13.43
C LEU A 94 -5.17 8.81 -13.26
N PHE A 95 -6.03 8.80 -12.23
CA PHE A 95 -6.92 9.92 -11.93
C PHE A 95 -6.13 11.19 -11.62
N ARG A 96 -5.05 11.06 -10.83
CA ARG A 96 -4.18 12.17 -10.45
C ARG A 96 -3.31 12.69 -11.59
N ILE A 97 -2.89 11.83 -12.53
CA ILE A 97 -2.26 12.24 -13.79
C ILE A 97 -3.24 13.10 -14.58
N ARG A 98 -4.48 12.64 -14.74
CA ARG A 98 -5.50 13.39 -15.48
C ARG A 98 -5.74 14.78 -14.91
N GLU A 99 -5.85 14.87 -13.59
CA GLU A 99 -6.06 16.13 -12.87
C GLU A 99 -4.85 17.09 -12.97
N ARG A 100 -3.62 16.55 -13.00
CA ARG A 100 -2.40 17.34 -13.28
C ARG A 100 -2.35 17.84 -14.73
N PHE A 101 -2.70 17.01 -15.71
CA PHE A 101 -2.70 17.41 -17.12
C PHE A 101 -3.78 18.46 -17.44
N ASP A 102 -4.99 18.36 -16.86
CA ASP A 102 -6.04 19.38 -17.00
C ASP A 102 -5.60 20.74 -16.43
N SER A 103 -4.83 20.76 -15.34
CA SER A 103 -4.34 22.01 -14.73
C SER A 103 -3.13 22.64 -15.45
N VAL A 104 -2.35 21.84 -16.20
CA VAL A 104 -1.12 22.31 -16.87
C VAL A 104 -1.41 22.90 -18.24
N ASP A 105 -2.46 22.43 -18.94
CA ASP A 105 -2.76 22.88 -20.31
C ASP A 105 -3.46 24.25 -20.35
N ILE A 106 -4.12 24.68 -19.27
CA ILE A 106 -4.85 25.96 -19.23
C ILE A 106 -3.93 27.15 -18.90
N GLY A 107 -2.81 26.92 -18.22
CA GLY A 107 -1.86 27.99 -17.84
C GLY A 107 -0.83 28.34 -18.92
N ALA A 108 -0.57 27.44 -19.86
CA ALA A 108 0.47 27.63 -20.89
C ALA A 108 -0.06 28.22 -22.20
N LEU A 109 -1.39 28.27 -22.40
CA LEU A 109 -1.99 28.76 -23.65
C LEU A 109 -2.42 30.24 -23.63
N ASP A 110 -2.53 30.87 -22.45
CA ASP A 110 -3.02 32.26 -22.36
C ASP A 110 -1.91 33.32 -22.53
N ASP A 111 -0.63 32.91 -22.47
CA ASP A 111 0.52 33.83 -22.55
C ASP A 111 0.92 34.20 -23.99
N TYR A 112 0.32 33.57 -25.01
CA TYR A 112 0.67 33.82 -26.43
C TYR A 112 -0.34 34.65 -27.22
N ARG A 113 -1.37 35.23 -26.57
CA ARG A 113 -2.40 36.02 -27.27
C ARG A 113 -2.39 37.53 -26.97
N GLY A 114 -1.42 38.01 -26.19
CA GLY A 114 -1.36 39.39 -25.70
C GLY A 114 -0.49 40.39 -26.48
N GLU A 115 0.30 39.97 -27.47
CA GLU A 115 1.18 40.89 -28.20
C GLU A 115 0.82 40.91 -29.69
N ARG A 116 -0.04 41.87 -30.06
CA ARG A 116 -0.03 42.62 -31.33
C ARG A 116 -1.22 43.59 -31.34
N ARG A 117 -1.06 44.72 -30.64
CA ARG A 117 -1.63 46.01 -31.04
C ARG A 117 -0.53 47.05 -30.98
#